data_AF-Q00642-F1
#
_entry.id   AF-Q00642-F1
#
_cell.length_a   1.000
_cell.length_b   1.000
_cell.length_c   1.000
_cell.angle_alpha   90.00
_cell.angle_beta   90.00
_cell.angle_gamma   90.00
#
_symmetry.space_group_name_H-M   'P 1'
#
loop_
_entity.id
_entity.type
_entity.pdbx_description
1 polymer ?
#
loop_
_entity_poly.entity_id
_entity_poly.type
_entity_poly.pdbx_seq_one_letter_code
_entity_poly.pdbx_strand_id
1 'polypeptide(L)'
;EILFTRTMHGIMRNISHFCSRTKSRTWGKDGWQKIVACIIADGRQKVHPRTLNALAAMGVYQEGIAKNMVNQREVTAHVYEYTTQVSLDADLKFKGAEKGIVPCQVIFCLKEQNQKKLNSHRWFFNAFGRALEPNVCILLDVGTKPAPTALYHLWKAFDQDSNVAGAAGEIIASKGKGWLGLFNPLIAS
;
A
#
# COMPACT_ATOMS: atom_id res chain seq x y z
N GLU A 1 4.58 12.59 2.06
CA GLU A 1 3.12 12.55 1.78
C GLU A 1 2.79 12.31 0.31
N ILE A 2 3.22 13.16 -0.65
CA ILE A 2 2.76 13.07 -2.05
C ILE A 2 3.05 11.70 -2.68
N LEU A 3 4.24 11.14 -2.43
CA LEU A 3 4.61 9.81 -2.90
C LEU A 3 3.73 8.71 -2.29
N PHE A 4 3.44 8.83 -0.99
CA PHE A 4 2.57 7.90 -0.28
C PHE A 4 1.13 7.96 -0.79
N THR A 5 0.53 9.15 -0.87
CA THR A 5 -0.86 9.31 -1.34
C THR A 5 -1.00 8.84 -2.78
N ARG A 6 -0.01 9.10 -3.65
CA ARG A 6 0.03 8.59 -5.02
C ARG A 6 0.02 7.06 -5.08
N THR A 7 0.86 6.40 -4.30
CA THR A 7 0.92 4.94 -4.22
C THR A 7 -0.39 4.37 -3.66
N MET A 8 -0.83 4.87 -2.50
CA MET A 8 -2.00 4.36 -1.79
C MET A 8 -3.30 4.57 -2.60
N HIS A 9 -3.46 5.73 -3.22
CA HIS A 9 -4.58 5.97 -4.14
C HIS A 9 -4.56 5.00 -5.33
N GLY A 10 -3.38 4.74 -5.91
CA GLY A 10 -3.23 3.76 -6.98
C GLY A 10 -3.60 2.33 -6.54
N ILE A 11 -3.20 1.93 -5.34
CA ILE A 11 -3.60 0.64 -4.73
C ILE A 11 -5.12 0.58 -4.62
N MET A 12 -5.77 1.58 -4.01
CA MET A 12 -7.22 1.59 -3.82
C MET A 12 -7.98 1.59 -5.15
N ARG A 13 -7.49 2.28 -6.18
CA ARG A 13 -8.05 2.21 -7.54
C ARG A 13 -7.93 0.82 -8.17
N ASN A 14 -6.84 0.11 -7.92
CA ASN A 14 -6.69 -1.28 -8.36
C ASN A 14 -7.66 -2.20 -7.60
N ILE A 15 -7.86 -2.01 -6.29
CA ILE A 15 -8.86 -2.76 -5.51
C ILE A 15 -10.27 -2.52 -6.08
N SER A 16 -10.61 -1.28 -6.44
CA SER A 16 -11.86 -1.00 -7.17
C SER A 16 -11.95 -1.76 -8.51
N HIS A 17 -10.83 -1.90 -9.22
CA HIS A 17 -10.79 -2.69 -10.46
C HIS A 17 -11.02 -4.18 -10.22
N PHE A 18 -10.44 -4.77 -9.17
CA PHE A 18 -10.79 -6.13 -8.75
C PHE A 18 -12.29 -6.23 -8.48
N CYS A 19 -12.87 -5.25 -7.78
CA CYS A 19 -14.29 -5.29 -7.42
C CYS A 19 -15.25 -5.15 -8.62
N SER A 20 -14.79 -4.58 -9.74
CA SER A 20 -15.60 -4.45 -10.96
C SER A 20 -15.61 -5.69 -11.85
N ARG A 21 -14.84 -6.74 -11.52
CA ARG A 21 -14.72 -7.97 -12.33
C ARG A 21 -15.93 -8.90 -12.15
N THR A 22 -17.11 -8.52 -12.64
CA THR A 22 -18.36 -9.29 -12.49
C THR A 22 -18.37 -10.68 -13.15
N LYS A 23 -17.48 -10.93 -14.11
CA LYS A 23 -17.32 -12.24 -14.80
C LYS A 23 -16.23 -13.12 -14.18
N SER A 24 -15.60 -12.70 -13.07
CA SER A 24 -14.59 -13.50 -12.38
C SER A 24 -15.26 -14.47 -11.39
N ARG A 25 -14.68 -15.67 -11.22
CA ARG A 25 -15.07 -16.59 -10.15
C ARG A 25 -14.57 -16.13 -8.78
N THR A 26 -13.43 -15.43 -8.77
CA THR A 26 -12.75 -14.99 -7.54
C THR A 26 -13.14 -13.58 -7.14
N TRP A 27 -13.32 -12.69 -8.11
CA TRP A 27 -13.52 -11.26 -7.90
C TRP A 27 -14.95 -10.81 -8.21
N GLY A 28 -15.35 -9.68 -7.64
CA GLY A 28 -16.70 -9.14 -7.72
C GLY A 28 -16.90 -8.02 -6.70
N LYS A 29 -18.13 -7.54 -6.48
CA LYS A 29 -18.43 -6.36 -5.65
C LYS A 29 -17.71 -6.36 -4.28
N ASP A 30 -17.62 -7.52 -3.63
CA ASP A 30 -17.00 -7.69 -2.31
C ASP A 30 -15.54 -8.19 -2.36
N GLY A 31 -14.92 -8.14 -3.53
CA GLY A 31 -13.55 -8.60 -3.75
C GLY A 31 -12.51 -7.88 -2.87
N TRP A 32 -12.82 -6.66 -2.41
CA TRP A 32 -11.99 -5.90 -1.49
C TRP A 32 -11.76 -6.62 -0.16
N GLN A 33 -12.69 -7.46 0.30
CA GLN A 33 -12.58 -8.21 1.55
C GLN A 33 -11.43 -9.24 1.50
N LYS A 34 -10.99 -9.61 0.29
CA LYS A 34 -9.91 -10.57 0.05
C LYS A 34 -8.54 -9.90 -0.08
N ILE A 35 -8.46 -8.58 0.04
CA ILE A 35 -7.23 -7.81 -0.17
C ILE A 35 -6.93 -6.96 1.06
N VAL A 36 -5.75 -7.16 1.64
CA VAL A 36 -5.23 -6.37 2.74
C VAL A 36 -4.03 -5.55 2.26
N ALA A 37 -4.08 -4.23 2.44
CA ALA A 37 -2.94 -3.35 2.24
C ALA A 37 -2.11 -3.27 3.53
N CYS A 38 -0.94 -3.91 3.55
CA CYS A 38 -0.01 -3.85 4.68
C CYS A 38 1.05 -2.76 4.43
N ILE A 39 1.11 -1.76 5.30
CA ILE A 39 2.05 -0.64 5.25
C ILE A 39 3.03 -0.80 6.39
N ILE A 40 4.33 -0.86 6.09
CA ILE A 40 5.40 -0.94 7.10
C ILE A 40 6.25 0.33 7.04
N ALA A 41 6.16 1.16 8.09
CA ALA A 41 7.02 2.32 8.28
C ALA A 41 8.26 1.93 9.12
N ASP A 42 9.44 2.17 8.56
CA ASP A 42 10.73 1.75 9.11
C ASP A 42 11.37 2.81 10.02
N GLY A 43 10.88 2.87 11.25
CA GLY A 43 11.39 3.75 12.31
C GLY A 43 10.49 4.96 12.53
N ARG A 44 9.95 5.08 13.75
CA ARG A 44 9.00 6.13 14.12
C ARG A 44 9.58 7.53 14.04
N GLN A 45 10.88 7.67 14.34
CA GLN A 45 11.56 8.96 14.22
C GLN A 45 11.97 9.29 12.78
N LYS A 46 11.89 8.33 11.86
CA LYS A 46 12.32 8.48 10.46
C LYS A 46 11.16 8.66 9.49
N VAL A 47 9.95 8.24 9.86
CA VAL A 47 8.77 8.50 9.05
C VAL A 47 8.51 10.01 8.96
N HIS A 48 8.21 10.48 7.76
CA HIS A 48 7.91 11.89 7.53
C HIS A 48 6.56 12.27 8.19
N PRO A 49 6.45 13.35 8.98
CA PRO A 49 5.22 13.70 9.70
C PRO A 49 4.01 13.83 8.78
N ARG A 50 4.16 14.45 7.61
CA ARG A 50 3.05 14.56 6.63
C ARG A 50 2.54 13.21 6.11
N THR A 51 3.35 12.16 6.12
CA THR A 51 2.88 10.80 5.79
C THR A 51 2.00 10.25 6.90
N LEU A 52 2.35 10.48 8.18
CA LEU A 52 1.48 10.16 9.31
C LEU A 52 0.18 10.97 9.27
N ASN A 53 0.23 12.25 8.90
CA ASN A 53 -0.98 13.07 8.72
C ASN A 53 -1.89 12.51 7.63
N ALA A 54 -1.32 12.04 6.51
CA ALA A 54 -2.10 11.40 5.45
C ALA A 54 -2.75 10.09 5.92
N LEU A 55 -2.03 9.26 6.68
CA LEU A 55 -2.58 8.05 7.30
C LEU A 55 -3.70 8.38 8.30
N ALA A 56 -3.53 9.44 9.12
CA ALA A 56 -4.53 9.91 10.05
C ALA A 56 -5.78 10.44 9.34
N ALA A 57 -5.60 11.21 8.28
CA ALA A 57 -6.69 11.69 7.42
C ALA A 57 -7.49 10.55 6.78
N MET A 58 -6.85 9.39 6.53
CA MET A 58 -7.51 8.18 6.06
C MET A 58 -8.12 7.33 7.19
N GLY A 59 -7.98 7.73 8.45
CA GLY A 59 -8.44 7.02 9.65
C GLY A 59 -7.52 5.87 10.11
N VAL A 60 -6.40 5.64 9.44
CA VAL A 60 -5.51 4.48 9.69
C VAL A 60 -4.57 4.71 10.88
N TYR A 61 -4.25 5.97 11.20
CA TYR A 61 -3.29 6.32 12.24
C TYR A 61 -3.87 7.35 13.22
N GLN A 62 -3.54 7.21 14.50
CA GLN A 62 -3.89 8.19 15.52
C GLN A 62 -2.65 8.61 16.30
N GLU A 63 -2.41 9.92 16.33
CA GLU A 63 -1.30 10.54 17.03
C GLU A 63 -1.48 10.46 18.56
N GLY A 64 -0.36 10.38 19.30
CA GLY A 64 -0.36 10.41 20.76
C GLY A 64 -0.63 9.08 21.47
N ILE A 65 -1.00 8.02 20.74
CA ILE A 65 -1.23 6.69 21.33
C ILE A 65 0.07 5.88 21.48
N ALA A 66 1.05 6.10 20.60
CA ALA A 66 2.30 5.37 20.58
C ALA A 66 3.11 5.56 21.88
N LYS A 67 3.56 4.45 22.48
CA LYS A 67 4.36 4.40 23.72
C LYS A 67 5.69 3.71 23.48
N ASN A 68 6.75 4.17 24.13
CA ASN A 68 8.08 3.55 23.97
C ASN A 68 8.24 2.27 24.81
N MET A 69 7.44 2.11 25.87
CA MET A 69 7.54 1.00 26.82
C MET A 69 6.15 0.56 27.30
N VAL A 70 5.94 -0.75 27.39
CA VAL A 70 4.74 -1.38 27.93
C VAL A 70 5.17 -2.51 28.85
N ASN A 71 4.65 -2.56 30.09
CA ASN A 71 5.02 -3.58 31.09
C ASN A 71 6.53 -3.74 31.25
N GLN A 72 7.27 -2.61 31.33
CA GLN A 72 8.74 -2.56 31.44
C GLN A 72 9.49 -3.20 30.25
N ARG A 73 8.82 -3.49 29.14
CA ARG A 73 9.42 -3.97 27.89
C ARG A 73 9.37 -2.88 26.84
N GLU A 74 10.47 -2.71 26.12
CA GLU A 74 10.54 -1.79 25.00
C GLU A 74 9.56 -2.21 23.90
N VAL A 75 8.83 -1.24 23.37
CA VAL A 75 7.94 -1.48 22.24
C VAL A 75 8.80 -1.58 20.98
N THR A 76 8.57 -2.60 20.16
CA THR A 76 9.30 -2.78 18.90
C THR A 76 8.55 -2.18 17.71
N ALA A 77 7.23 -2.15 17.77
CA ALA A 77 6.36 -1.59 16.74
C ALA A 77 4.96 -1.25 17.29
N HIS A 78 4.28 -0.34 16.61
CA HIS A 78 2.87 -0.02 16.80
C HIS A 78 2.08 -0.52 15.60
N VAL A 79 1.02 -1.30 15.83
CA VAL A 79 0.17 -1.83 14.76
C VAL A 79 -1.21 -1.18 14.88
N TYR A 80 -1.68 -0.67 13.75
CA TYR A 80 -3.01 -0.09 13.58
C TYR A 80 -3.73 -0.86 12.48
N GLU A 81 -5.03 -1.05 12.65
CA GLU A 81 -5.87 -1.74 11.68
C GLU A 81 -7.15 -0.94 11.48
N TYR A 82 -7.49 -0.69 10.21
CA TYR A 82 -8.69 0.08 9.87
C TYR A 82 -9.16 -0.22 8.44
N THR A 83 -10.47 -0.33 8.25
CA THR A 83 -11.07 -0.39 6.90
C THR A 83 -11.39 1.01 6.41
N THR A 84 -10.49 1.58 5.60
CA THR A 84 -10.69 2.92 5.07
C THR A 84 -11.58 2.91 3.83
N GLN A 85 -12.48 3.90 3.72
CA GLN A 85 -13.37 4.09 2.57
C GLN A 85 -13.04 5.37 1.79
N VAL A 86 -11.97 6.06 2.19
CA VAL A 86 -11.52 7.30 1.58
C VAL A 86 -10.06 7.17 1.15
N SER A 87 -9.73 7.76 0.01
CA SER A 87 -8.35 7.89 -0.43
C SER A 87 -7.99 9.37 -0.59
N LEU A 88 -6.72 9.69 -0.41
CA LEU A 88 -6.16 11.00 -0.78
C LEU A 88 -5.42 10.85 -2.10
N ASP A 89 -5.76 11.67 -3.09
CA ASP A 89 -5.04 11.71 -4.36
C ASP A 89 -3.69 12.47 -4.25
N ALA A 90 -2.98 12.60 -5.38
CA ALA A 90 -1.70 13.30 -5.42
C ALA A 90 -1.83 14.82 -5.17
N ASP A 91 -3.03 15.39 -5.34
CA ASP A 91 -3.36 16.78 -5.05
C ASP A 91 -3.92 16.95 -3.62
N LEU A 92 -3.82 15.91 -2.79
CA LEU A 92 -4.33 15.85 -1.41
C LEU A 92 -5.84 16.06 -1.30
N LYS A 93 -6.60 15.73 -2.34
CA LYS A 93 -8.06 15.77 -2.33
C LYS A 93 -8.61 14.40 -1.96
N PHE A 94 -9.59 14.41 -1.06
CA PHE A 94 -10.34 13.21 -0.71
C PHE A 94 -11.13 12.68 -1.92
N LYS A 95 -11.15 11.36 -2.06
CA LYS A 95 -11.99 10.60 -2.99
C LYS A 95 -12.66 9.48 -2.21
N GLY A 96 -13.98 9.43 -2.26
CA GLY A 96 -14.78 8.37 -1.65
C GLY A 96 -15.51 7.51 -2.69
N ALA A 97 -16.61 6.92 -2.25
CA ALA A 97 -17.47 6.04 -3.05
C ALA A 97 -17.99 6.73 -4.32
N GLU A 98 -18.23 8.04 -4.28
CA GLU A 98 -18.69 8.85 -5.42
C GLU A 98 -17.67 8.90 -6.58
N LYS A 99 -16.40 8.58 -6.29
CA LYS A 99 -15.34 8.42 -7.30
C LYS A 99 -14.97 6.97 -7.54
N GLY A 100 -15.79 6.03 -7.07
CA GLY A 100 -15.59 4.60 -7.24
C GLY A 100 -14.50 4.01 -6.35
N ILE A 101 -14.12 4.69 -5.26
CA ILE A 101 -13.29 4.08 -4.21
C ILE A 101 -14.15 3.09 -3.43
N VAL A 102 -13.65 1.87 -3.29
CA VAL A 102 -14.26 0.82 -2.46
C VAL A 102 -13.53 0.74 -1.12
N PRO A 103 -14.11 0.08 -0.10
CA PRO A 103 -13.41 -0.13 1.16
C PRO A 103 -12.06 -0.84 0.95
N CYS A 104 -11.06 -0.49 1.75
CA CYS A 104 -9.73 -1.09 1.73
C CYS A 104 -9.33 -1.46 3.16
N GLN A 105 -9.07 -2.74 3.40
CA GLN A 105 -8.52 -3.19 4.68
C GLN A 105 -7.05 -2.78 4.76
N VAL A 106 -6.69 -1.98 5.75
CA VAL A 106 -5.32 -1.49 5.93
C VAL A 106 -4.78 -1.94 7.27
N ILE A 107 -3.59 -2.54 7.24
CA ILE A 107 -2.75 -2.75 8.41
C ILE A 107 -1.56 -1.81 8.30
N PHE A 108 -1.38 -0.94 9.29
CA PHE A 108 -0.23 -0.06 9.38
C PHE A 108 0.66 -0.46 10.56
N CYS A 109 1.90 -0.86 10.25
CA CYS A 109 2.93 -1.18 11.21
C CYS A 109 3.99 -0.08 11.24
N LEU A 110 4.06 0.64 12.35
CA LEU A 110 5.05 1.68 12.62
C LEU A 110 6.13 1.11 13.54
N LYS A 111 7.27 0.73 12.97
CA LYS A 111 8.42 0.22 13.72
C LYS A 111 9.03 1.34 14.56
N GLU A 112 9.48 1.05 15.77
CA GLU A 112 10.18 2.04 16.59
C GLU A 112 11.56 2.37 16.00
N GLN A 113 12.31 1.34 15.59
CA GLN A 113 13.66 1.47 15.05
C GLN A 113 13.71 1.36 13.52
N ASN A 114 14.60 2.14 12.90
CA ASN A 114 14.93 2.01 11.49
C ASN A 114 15.97 0.91 11.30
N GLN A 115 15.57 -0.19 10.68
CA GLN A 115 16.40 -1.39 10.46
C GLN A 115 16.51 -1.76 8.97
N LYS A 116 16.20 -0.81 8.07
CA LYS A 116 16.27 -0.92 6.62
C LYS A 116 15.23 -1.87 5.98
N LYS A 117 15.19 -1.83 4.65
CA LYS A 117 14.22 -2.53 3.78
C LYS A 117 14.14 -4.04 4.06
N LEU A 118 15.27 -4.73 4.20
CA LEU A 118 15.29 -6.18 4.42
C LEU A 118 14.61 -6.57 5.73
N ASN A 119 14.80 -5.78 6.78
CA ASN A 119 14.13 -6.03 8.06
C ASN A 119 12.63 -5.74 7.95
N SER A 120 12.21 -4.70 7.24
CA SER A 120 10.79 -4.44 6.97
C SER A 120 10.13 -5.59 6.20
N HIS A 121 10.82 -6.22 5.25
CA HIS A 121 10.32 -7.45 4.62
C HIS A 121 10.20 -8.61 5.61
N ARG A 122 11.14 -8.78 6.55
CA ARG A 122 11.02 -9.80 7.60
C ARG A 122 9.80 -9.56 8.48
N TRP A 123 9.51 -8.32 8.86
CA TRP A 123 8.26 -7.98 9.56
C TRP A 123 7.03 -8.38 8.73
N PHE A 124 7.04 -8.10 7.43
CA PHE A 124 5.97 -8.54 6.54
C PHE A 124 5.83 -10.07 6.54
N PHE A 125 6.85 -10.81 6.08
CA PHE A 125 6.72 -12.25 5.85
C PHE A 125 6.61 -13.08 7.14
N ASN A 126 7.35 -12.72 8.19
CA ASN A 126 7.42 -13.53 9.41
C ASN A 126 6.32 -13.21 10.43
N ALA A 127 5.73 -12.02 10.38
CA ALA A 127 4.63 -11.64 11.27
C ALA A 127 3.29 -11.59 10.51
N PHE A 128 3.11 -10.59 9.64
CA PHE A 128 1.82 -10.36 8.99
C PHE A 128 1.47 -11.44 7.97
N GLY A 129 2.44 -11.88 7.16
CA GLY A 129 2.26 -12.97 6.21
C GLY A 129 1.93 -14.30 6.89
N ARG A 130 2.53 -14.56 8.06
CA ARG A 130 2.18 -15.74 8.87
C ARG A 130 0.80 -15.65 9.52
N ALA A 131 0.34 -14.45 9.86
CA ALA A 131 -0.97 -14.24 10.47
C ALA A 131 -2.11 -14.22 9.44
N LEU A 132 -1.86 -13.68 8.24
CA LEU A 132 -2.85 -13.53 7.18
C LEU A 132 -2.88 -14.71 6.20
N GLU A 133 -1.81 -15.50 6.13
CA GLU A 133 -1.62 -16.62 5.20
C GLU A 133 -2.06 -16.29 3.74
N PRO A 134 -1.51 -15.21 3.13
CA PRO A 134 -1.99 -14.75 1.84
C PRO A 134 -1.57 -15.70 0.70
N ASN A 135 -2.50 -15.98 -0.22
CA ASN A 135 -2.22 -16.75 -1.44
C ASN A 135 -1.21 -16.06 -2.37
N VAL A 136 -1.28 -14.72 -2.46
CA VAL A 136 -0.39 -13.90 -3.30
C VAL A 136 0.03 -12.67 -2.51
N CYS A 137 1.33 -12.38 -2.49
CA CYS A 137 1.91 -11.16 -1.92
C CYS A 137 2.42 -10.26 -3.04
N ILE A 138 1.97 -9.00 -3.08
CA ILE A 138 2.52 -7.99 -4.01
C ILE A 138 3.30 -6.96 -3.21
N LEU A 139 4.61 -6.90 -3.41
CA LEU A 139 5.49 -5.92 -2.78
C LEU A 139 5.55 -4.65 -3.64
N LEU A 140 5.30 -3.48 -3.03
CA LEU A 140 5.30 -2.21 -3.72
C LEU A 140 6.04 -1.15 -2.90
N ASP A 141 7.05 -0.53 -3.50
CA ASP A 141 7.76 0.58 -2.89
C ASP A 141 6.90 1.86 -2.91
N VAL A 142 6.93 2.62 -1.80
CA VAL A 142 6.26 3.92 -1.71
C VAL A 142 6.89 4.90 -2.69
N GLY A 143 6.06 5.56 -3.49
CA GLY A 143 6.47 6.40 -4.63
C GLY A 143 6.14 5.79 -5.99
N THR A 144 5.93 4.47 -6.05
CA THR A 144 5.47 3.79 -7.26
C THR A 144 3.95 3.97 -7.41
N LYS A 145 3.51 4.42 -8.58
CA LYS A 145 2.09 4.51 -8.94
C LYS A 145 1.70 3.28 -9.77
N PRO A 146 0.94 2.31 -9.23
CA PRO A 146 0.48 1.20 -10.03
C PRO A 146 -0.47 1.71 -11.13
N ALA A 147 -0.34 1.17 -12.36
CA ALA A 147 -1.30 1.42 -13.41
C ALA A 147 -2.68 0.87 -13.00
N PRO A 148 -3.80 1.36 -13.59
CA PRO A 148 -5.15 1.07 -13.09
C PRO A 148 -5.52 -0.42 -12.95
N THR A 149 -4.88 -1.31 -13.72
CA THR A 149 -5.13 -2.76 -13.70
C THR A 149 -3.88 -3.58 -13.34
N ALA A 150 -2.77 -2.93 -12.99
CA ALA A 150 -1.48 -3.59 -12.82
C ALA A 150 -1.50 -4.69 -11.76
N LEU A 151 -2.09 -4.42 -10.59
CA LEU A 151 -2.13 -5.39 -9.50
C LEU A 151 -3.01 -6.59 -9.85
N TYR A 152 -4.08 -6.37 -10.62
CA TYR A 152 -4.91 -7.45 -11.15
C TYR A 152 -4.13 -8.36 -12.09
N HIS A 153 -3.31 -7.81 -12.98
CA HIS A 153 -2.49 -8.62 -13.89
C HIS A 153 -1.39 -9.39 -13.15
N LEU A 154 -0.77 -8.79 -12.13
CA LEU A 154 0.18 -9.51 -11.27
C LEU A 154 -0.49 -10.69 -10.59
N TRP A 155 -1.65 -10.48 -9.94
CA TRP A 155 -2.42 -11.57 -9.34
C TRP A 155 -2.85 -12.62 -10.37
N LYS A 156 -3.31 -12.19 -11.55
CA LYS A 156 -3.81 -13.07 -12.59
C LYS A 156 -2.74 -14.03 -13.11
N ALA A 157 -1.46 -13.64 -13.11
CA ALA A 157 -0.38 -14.54 -13.49
C ALA A 157 -0.34 -15.80 -12.61
N PHE A 158 -0.53 -15.65 -11.30
CA PHE A 158 -0.62 -16.77 -10.36
C PHE A 158 -1.93 -17.57 -10.49
N ASP A 159 -3.04 -16.89 -10.80
CA ASP A 159 -4.34 -17.54 -11.02
C ASP A 159 -4.37 -18.39 -12.30
N GLN A 160 -3.60 -18.01 -13.32
CA GLN A 160 -3.58 -18.70 -14.62
C GLN A 160 -2.66 -19.92 -14.64
N ASP A 161 -1.60 -19.93 -13.86
CA ASP A 161 -0.62 -21.03 -13.83
C ASP A 161 -0.11 -21.27 -12.42
N SER A 162 -0.41 -22.45 -11.88
CA SER A 162 -0.01 -22.89 -10.54
C SER A 162 1.51 -23.08 -10.39
N ASN A 163 2.27 -23.08 -11.49
CA ASN A 163 3.73 -23.20 -11.45
C ASN A 163 4.44 -21.84 -11.33
N VAL A 164 3.70 -20.72 -11.39
CA VAL A 164 4.28 -19.38 -11.26
C VAL A 164 4.61 -19.09 -9.80
N ALA A 165 5.91 -18.98 -9.50
CA ALA A 165 6.40 -18.60 -8.18
C ALA A 165 6.62 -17.08 -8.01
N GLY A 166 6.57 -16.31 -9.11
CA GLY A 166 6.84 -14.87 -9.09
C GLY A 166 6.40 -14.17 -10.38
N ALA A 167 5.97 -12.92 -10.24
CA ALA A 167 5.66 -12.02 -11.34
C ALA A 167 6.21 -10.63 -11.04
N ALA A 168 6.74 -9.95 -12.06
CA ALA A 168 7.25 -8.58 -11.96
C ALA A 168 6.53 -7.68 -12.95
N GLY A 169 6.17 -6.48 -12.50
CA GLY A 169 5.67 -5.42 -13.38
C GLY A 169 6.80 -4.61 -13.96
N GLU A 170 6.60 -4.05 -15.14
CA GLU A 170 7.51 -3.06 -15.71
C GLU A 170 7.39 -1.73 -14.94
N ILE A 171 8.53 -1.11 -14.64
CA ILE A 171 8.59 0.18 -13.95
C ILE A 171 9.16 1.22 -14.92
N ILE A 172 8.39 2.28 -15.16
CA ILE A 172 8.75 3.38 -16.05
C ILE A 172 8.84 4.68 -15.24
N ALA A 173 9.85 5.50 -15.53
CA ALA A 173 9.99 6.81 -14.91
C ALA A 173 8.82 7.73 -15.28
N SER A 174 8.29 8.44 -14.28
CA SER A 174 7.23 9.41 -14.52
C SER A 174 7.77 10.62 -15.27
N LYS A 175 7.33 10.79 -16.53
CA LYS A 175 7.72 11.93 -17.39
C LYS A 175 7.15 13.28 -16.95
N GLY A 176 6.32 13.32 -15.91
CA GLY A 176 5.73 14.56 -15.38
C GLY A 176 4.66 15.16 -16.29
N LYS A 177 4.07 16.28 -15.85
CA LYS A 177 3.05 17.00 -16.62
C LYS A 177 3.68 17.57 -17.89
N GLY A 178 3.07 17.33 -19.05
CA GLY A 178 3.57 17.84 -20.34
C GLY A 178 4.98 17.35 -20.71
N TRP A 179 5.39 16.18 -20.20
CA TRP A 179 6.73 15.61 -20.41
C TRP A 179 7.89 16.48 -19.91
N LEU A 180 7.62 17.45 -19.03
CA LEU A 180 8.65 18.31 -18.42
C LEU A 180 9.73 17.51 -17.68
N GLY A 181 9.44 16.29 -17.25
CA GLY A 181 10.42 15.38 -16.65
C GLY A 181 11.52 14.97 -17.62
N LEU A 182 11.30 14.98 -18.94
CA LEU A 182 12.31 14.64 -19.95
C LEU A 182 13.46 15.66 -20.02
N PHE A 183 13.32 16.85 -19.43
CA PHE A 183 14.44 17.77 -19.26
C PHE A 183 15.45 17.29 -18.21
N ASN A 184 15.08 16.31 -17.37
CA ASN A 184 16.02 15.63 -16.49
C ASN A 184 16.60 14.41 -17.24
N PRO A 185 17.92 14.36 -17.49
CA PRO A 185 18.54 13.27 -18.23
C PRO A 185 18.34 11.89 -17.60
N LEU A 186 18.12 11.81 -16.27
CA LEU A 186 17.81 10.55 -15.57
C LEU A 186 16.39 10.04 -15.82
N ILE A 187 15.48 10.92 -16.25
CA ILE A 187 14.08 10.56 -16.58
C ILE A 187 13.94 10.32 -18.10
N ALA A 188 14.84 10.90 -18.89
CA ALA A 188 14.84 10.81 -20.36
C ALA A 188 15.59 9.60 -20.92
N SER A 189 16.50 9.00 -20.14
CA SER A 189 17.25 7.78 -20.48
C SER A 189 16.41 6.52 -20.45
#